data_AF-A0A9D9EWQ3-F1
#
_entry.id   AF-A0A9D9EWQ3-F1
#
_cell.length_a   1.000
_cell.length_b   1.000
_cell.length_c   1.000
_cell.angle_alpha   90.00
_cell.angle_beta   90.00
_cell.angle_gamma   90.00
#
_symmetry.space_group_name_H-M   'P 1'
#
loop_
_entity.id
_entity.type
_entity.pdbx_description
1 polymer ?
#
loop_
_entity_poly.entity_id
_entity_poly.type
_entity_poly.pdbx_seq_one_letter_code
_entity_poly.pdbx_strand_id
1 'polypeptide(L)'
;MIESVYRHYISNGGALSIQEFLYANVAPSQDDFGNRRMFQRFRYHAFIKYAMRLFGEDCVKIIVFEDLKTVGPKAVAEDIISFVGLDLSTCKNLDFTEQFNTGISYLGAALRRRINWFLPTPHNSPPILSGFNFLDTSRFHHNLYVPADRKILSKFYRSKKFINRPSRPFLARAFLALHGSKNANRADTIADDIRAAYAESNRQTSELIGIDLSSYGYAT
;
A
#
# COMPACT_ATOMS: atom_id res chain seq x y z
N MET A 1 -1.98 3.11 3.68
CA MET A 1 -2.23 3.17 2.23
C MET A 1 -1.01 3.59 1.41
N ILE A 2 -0.38 4.76 1.68
CA ILE A 2 0.79 5.27 0.94
C ILE A 2 1.88 4.21 0.69
N GLU A 3 2.26 3.48 1.74
CA GLU A 3 3.28 2.44 1.64
C GLU A 3 2.93 1.33 0.62
N SER A 4 1.66 0.96 0.52
CA SER A 4 1.18 -0.01 -0.47
C SER A 4 1.32 0.53 -1.89
N VAL A 5 0.97 1.81 -2.10
CA VAL A 5 1.12 2.46 -3.41
C VAL A 5 2.60 2.57 -3.79
N TYR A 6 3.46 2.94 -2.84
CA TYR A 6 4.89 2.96 -3.07
C TYR A 6 5.45 1.57 -3.44
N ARG A 7 5.03 0.51 -2.75
CA ARG A 7 5.43 -0.86 -3.13
C ARG A 7 4.93 -1.25 -4.52
N HIS A 8 3.71 -0.86 -4.88
CA HIS A 8 3.19 -1.09 -6.22
C HIS A 8 4.01 -0.34 -7.28
N TYR A 9 4.36 0.93 -7.03
CA TYR A 9 5.28 1.71 -7.86
C TYR A 9 6.61 0.98 -8.07
N ILE A 10 7.22 0.44 -7.01
CA ILE A 10 8.46 -0.35 -7.12
C ILE A 10 8.24 -1.65 -7.92
N SER A 11 7.13 -2.36 -7.70
CA SER A 11 6.81 -3.58 -8.46
C SER A 11 6.69 -3.30 -9.96
N ASN A 12 6.11 -2.15 -10.32
CA ASN A 12 5.94 -1.71 -11.71
C ASN A 12 7.20 -1.09 -12.33
N GLY A 13 8.34 -1.14 -11.62
CA GLY A 13 9.62 -0.67 -12.16
C GLY A 13 10.09 0.69 -11.64
N GLY A 14 9.43 1.23 -10.63
CA GLY A 14 9.84 2.45 -9.95
C GLY A 14 11.19 2.32 -9.23
N ALA A 15 12.02 3.35 -9.33
CA ALA A 15 13.40 3.33 -8.82
C ALA A 15 13.65 4.36 -7.69
N LEU A 16 12.73 5.34 -7.53
CA LEU A 16 12.84 6.40 -6.54
C LEU A 16 12.72 5.86 -5.11
N SER A 17 13.41 6.51 -4.16
CA SER A 17 13.13 6.34 -2.73
C SER A 17 11.73 6.82 -2.39
N ILE A 18 11.19 6.45 -1.21
CA ILE A 18 9.86 6.93 -0.79
C ILE A 18 9.81 8.46 -0.66
N GLN A 19 10.93 9.09 -0.28
CA GLN A 19 11.02 10.54 -0.18
C GLN A 19 10.93 11.18 -1.56
N GLU A 20 11.74 10.72 -2.52
CA GLU A 20 11.68 11.22 -3.89
C GLU A 20 10.31 10.90 -4.51
N PHE A 21 9.75 9.73 -4.24
CA PHE A 21 8.42 9.36 -4.67
C PHE A 21 7.33 10.26 -4.08
N LEU A 22 7.44 10.76 -2.85
CA LEU A 22 6.42 11.63 -2.28
C LEU A 22 6.60 13.11 -2.65
N TYR A 23 7.85 13.58 -2.72
CA TYR A 23 8.17 15.00 -2.77
C TYR A 23 8.87 15.44 -4.06
N ALA A 24 9.42 14.54 -4.87
CA ALA A 24 10.04 14.97 -6.12
C ALA A 24 8.95 15.47 -7.07
N ASN A 25 9.23 16.65 -7.67
CA ASN A 25 8.46 17.19 -8.78
C ASN A 25 8.82 16.44 -10.06
N VAL A 26 8.59 15.13 -10.07
CA VAL A 26 8.73 14.35 -11.29
C VAL A 26 7.59 14.79 -12.21
N ALA A 27 7.92 15.07 -13.48
CA ALA A 27 6.92 15.33 -14.51
C ALA A 27 5.82 14.25 -14.44
N PRO A 28 4.54 14.59 -14.64
CA PRO A 28 3.45 13.63 -14.52
C PRO A 28 3.78 12.41 -15.39
N SER A 29 4.06 11.28 -14.74
CA SER A 29 4.04 10.01 -15.42
C SER A 29 2.64 9.84 -16.02
N GLN A 30 2.55 9.13 -17.14
CA GLN A 30 1.31 8.90 -17.87
C GLN A 30 0.20 8.19 -17.06
N ASP A 31 0.47 7.79 -15.81
CA ASP A 31 -0.41 6.99 -14.97
C ASP A 31 -1.35 7.83 -14.07
N ASP A 32 -1.44 9.15 -14.25
CA ASP A 32 -2.19 10.08 -13.39
C ASP A 32 -1.78 10.06 -11.90
N PHE A 33 -0.95 9.11 -11.43
CA PHE A 33 -0.46 8.96 -10.06
C PHE A 33 0.60 10.00 -9.68
N GLY A 34 0.51 11.21 -10.24
CA GLY A 34 1.40 12.31 -9.93
C GLY A 34 1.52 12.55 -8.42
N ASN A 35 2.76 12.41 -7.93
CA ASN A 35 3.15 12.41 -6.51
C ASN A 35 2.55 13.57 -5.70
N ARG A 36 2.42 14.76 -6.30
CA ARG A 36 1.83 15.95 -5.67
C ARG A 36 0.39 15.78 -5.19
N ARG A 37 -0.40 14.94 -5.87
CA ARG A 37 -1.81 14.70 -5.50
C ARG A 37 -1.99 13.51 -4.57
N MET A 38 -0.91 12.78 -4.25
CA MET A 38 -1.02 11.59 -3.39
C MET A 38 -1.62 11.92 -2.02
N PHE A 39 -1.18 13.04 -1.42
CA PHE A 39 -1.73 13.52 -0.15
C PHE A 39 -3.20 13.94 -0.23
N GLN A 40 -3.66 14.37 -1.40
CA GLN A 40 -5.06 14.77 -1.61
C GLN A 40 -5.95 13.56 -1.84
N ARG A 41 -5.46 12.53 -2.55
CA ARG A 41 -6.22 11.33 -2.93
C ARG A 41 -6.71 10.51 -1.74
N PHE A 42 -5.93 10.44 -0.66
CA PHE A 42 -6.30 9.67 0.52
C PHE A 42 -7.05 10.50 1.58
N ARG A 43 -7.53 11.69 1.22
CA ARG A 43 -8.44 12.47 2.07
C ARG A 43 -9.87 11.93 1.94
N TYR A 44 -10.11 10.78 2.55
CA TYR A 44 -11.33 10.00 2.35
C TYR A 44 -12.61 10.73 2.80
N HIS A 45 -12.57 11.61 3.79
CA HIS A 45 -13.73 12.39 4.25
C HIS A 45 -14.47 13.08 3.09
N ALA A 46 -13.74 13.68 2.14
CA ALA A 46 -14.33 14.40 1.03
C ALA A 46 -15.06 13.46 0.06
N PHE A 47 -14.46 12.28 -0.18
CA PHE A 47 -15.05 11.25 -1.04
C PHE A 47 -16.28 10.61 -0.39
N ILE A 48 -16.19 10.25 0.90
CA ILE A 48 -17.30 9.69 1.67
C ILE A 48 -18.47 10.66 1.70
N LYS A 49 -18.23 11.92 2.05
CA LYS A 49 -19.25 12.97 2.08
C LYS A 49 -19.90 13.17 0.70
N TYR A 50 -19.11 13.13 -0.37
CA TYR A 50 -19.63 13.23 -1.73
C TYR A 50 -20.53 12.03 -2.09
N ALA A 51 -20.10 10.80 -1.78
CA ALA A 51 -20.87 9.59 -2.01
C ALA A 51 -22.19 9.58 -1.22
N MET A 52 -22.13 9.88 0.08
CA MET A 52 -23.32 9.98 0.93
C MET A 52 -24.31 11.04 0.43
N ARG A 53 -23.82 12.19 -0.06
CA ARG A 53 -24.69 13.21 -0.66
C ARG A 53 -25.37 12.74 -1.94
N LEU A 54 -24.67 11.95 -2.76
CA LEU A 54 -25.16 11.50 -4.06
C LEU A 54 -26.17 10.35 -3.93
N PHE A 55 -25.91 9.41 -3.02
CA PHE A 55 -26.67 8.17 -2.90
C PHE A 55 -27.60 8.13 -1.68
N GLY A 56 -27.39 9.00 -0.69
CA GLY A 56 -28.02 8.90 0.63
C GLY A 56 -27.11 8.14 1.61
N GLU A 57 -27.18 8.50 2.90
CA GLU A 57 -26.37 7.90 3.96
C GLU A 57 -26.65 6.40 4.11
N ASP A 58 -27.93 6.01 4.10
CA ASP A 58 -28.37 4.61 4.20
C ASP A 58 -27.97 3.75 2.99
N CYS A 59 -27.55 4.38 1.88
CA CYS A 59 -27.12 3.70 0.66
C CYS A 59 -25.59 3.63 0.50
N VAL A 60 -24.83 4.09 1.50
CA VAL A 60 -23.36 4.04 1.48
C VAL A 60 -22.83 3.29 2.69
N LYS A 61 -22.23 2.12 2.44
CA LYS A 61 -21.47 1.39 3.46
C LYS A 61 -19.99 1.74 3.38
N ILE A 62 -19.42 2.14 4.51
CA ILE A 62 -17.97 2.33 4.66
C ILE A 62 -17.40 1.19 5.48
N ILE A 63 -16.29 0.61 5.00
CA ILE A 63 -15.59 -0.49 5.65
C ILE A 63 -14.15 -0.09 5.86
N VAL A 64 -13.67 -0.22 7.09
CA VAL A 64 -12.29 0.06 7.43
C VAL A 64 -11.44 -1.18 7.12
N PHE A 65 -10.33 -0.98 6.42
CA PHE A 65 -9.45 -2.08 6.02
C PHE A 65 -8.92 -2.89 7.23
N GLU A 66 -8.76 -2.24 8.37
CA GLU A 66 -8.34 -2.88 9.60
C GLU A 66 -9.34 -3.93 10.11
N ASP A 67 -10.64 -3.76 9.87
CA ASP A 67 -11.67 -4.73 10.29
C ASP A 67 -11.51 -6.09 9.61
N LEU A 68 -11.02 -6.10 8.36
CA LEU A 68 -10.67 -7.33 7.67
C LEU A 68 -9.60 -8.15 8.41
N LYS A 69 -8.78 -7.49 9.25
CA LYS A 69 -7.71 -8.13 10.02
C LYS A 69 -8.11 -8.42 11.46
N THR A 70 -8.83 -7.50 12.09
CA THR A 70 -9.19 -7.58 13.53
C THR A 70 -10.44 -8.40 13.73
N VAL A 71 -11.51 -8.10 12.99
CA VAL A 71 -12.79 -8.82 13.03
C VAL A 71 -12.75 -10.05 12.13
N GLY A 72 -12.08 -9.92 10.98
CA GLY A 72 -11.83 -11.00 10.03
C GLY A 72 -12.68 -10.89 8.76
N PRO A 73 -12.22 -11.50 7.66
CA PRO A 73 -12.82 -11.31 6.33
C PRO A 73 -14.25 -11.85 6.23
N LYS A 74 -14.57 -12.93 6.96
CA LYS A 74 -15.91 -13.53 6.96
C LYS A 74 -16.96 -12.57 7.56
N ALA A 75 -16.67 -12.00 8.72
CA ALA A 75 -17.59 -11.07 9.38
C ALA A 75 -17.80 -9.79 8.55
N VAL A 76 -16.73 -9.26 7.96
CA VAL A 76 -16.83 -8.11 7.04
C VAL A 76 -17.66 -8.46 5.80
N ALA A 77 -17.50 -9.67 5.25
CA ALA A 77 -18.31 -10.10 4.11
C ALA A 77 -19.79 -10.28 4.48
N GLU A 78 -20.09 -10.84 5.65
CA GLU A 78 -21.45 -10.92 6.19
C GLU A 78 -22.10 -9.54 6.33
N ASP A 79 -21.34 -8.56 6.83
CA ASP A 79 -21.80 -7.17 6.95
C ASP A 79 -22.07 -6.51 5.58
N ILE A 80 -21.21 -6.74 4.57
CA ILE A 80 -21.46 -6.29 3.18
C ILE A 80 -22.72 -6.94 2.60
N ILE A 81 -22.86 -8.25 2.76
CA ILE A 81 -23.97 -9.04 2.21
C ILE A 81 -25.30 -8.61 2.85
N SER A 82 -25.29 -8.42 4.16
CA SER A 82 -26.45 -7.92 4.90
C SER A 82 -26.81 -6.49 4.46
N PHE A 83 -25.83 -5.62 4.26
CA PHE A 83 -26.05 -4.25 3.79
C PHE A 83 -26.75 -4.19 2.42
N VAL A 84 -26.44 -5.11 1.51
CA VAL A 84 -27.11 -5.18 0.20
C VAL A 84 -28.45 -5.93 0.23
N GLY A 85 -28.95 -6.30 1.42
CA GLY A 85 -30.22 -6.99 1.61
C GLY A 85 -30.20 -8.46 1.19
N LEU A 86 -29.02 -9.09 1.15
CA LEU A 86 -28.85 -10.51 0.82
C LEU A 86 -28.51 -11.33 2.08
N ASP A 87 -28.70 -12.64 1.99
CA ASP A 87 -28.27 -13.60 3.01
C ASP A 87 -26.98 -14.32 2.56
N LEU A 88 -26.05 -14.54 3.49
CA LEU A 88 -24.80 -15.27 3.27
C LEU A 88 -25.04 -16.67 2.71
N SER A 89 -26.17 -17.31 3.07
CA SER A 89 -26.56 -18.61 2.52
C SER A 89 -26.69 -18.62 0.99
N THR A 90 -26.92 -17.46 0.38
CA THR A 90 -27.00 -17.27 -1.08
C THR A 90 -25.62 -17.31 -1.73
N CYS A 91 -24.58 -16.95 -0.98
CA CYS A 91 -23.20 -16.89 -1.46
C CYS A 91 -22.51 -18.25 -1.31
N LYS A 92 -22.74 -19.14 -2.28
CA LYS A 92 -22.05 -20.43 -2.35
C LYS A 92 -20.56 -20.22 -2.70
N ASN A 93 -19.69 -21.03 -2.10
CA ASN A 93 -18.25 -21.13 -2.41
C ASN A 93 -17.38 -19.91 -2.07
N LEU A 94 -17.73 -19.14 -1.03
CA LEU A 94 -16.79 -18.13 -0.51
C LEU A 94 -15.67 -18.81 0.29
N ASP A 95 -14.46 -18.81 -0.28
CA ASP A 95 -13.25 -19.22 0.43
C ASP A 95 -12.56 -18.01 1.08
N PHE A 96 -12.63 -17.93 2.40
CA PHE A 96 -11.98 -16.89 3.20
C PHE A 96 -10.57 -17.28 3.67
N THR A 97 -10.09 -18.47 3.31
CA THR A 97 -8.79 -19.00 3.72
C THR A 97 -7.68 -18.66 2.72
N GLU A 98 -8.04 -18.45 1.45
CA GLU A 98 -7.08 -18.13 0.41
C GLU A 98 -6.70 -16.64 0.44
N GLN A 99 -5.40 -16.37 0.51
CA GLN A 99 -4.87 -15.01 0.42
C GLN A 99 -4.28 -14.78 -0.97
N PHE A 100 -5.00 -14.02 -1.80
CA PHE A 100 -4.50 -13.56 -3.09
C PHE A 100 -3.57 -12.35 -2.93
N ASN A 101 -2.61 -12.23 -3.86
CA ASN A 101 -1.74 -11.05 -3.98
C ASN A 101 -0.93 -10.70 -2.73
N THR A 102 -0.18 -11.66 -2.19
CA THR A 102 0.86 -11.30 -1.21
C THR A 102 1.90 -10.43 -1.90
N GLY A 103 1.88 -9.14 -1.56
CA GLY A 103 2.82 -8.16 -2.09
C GLY A 103 4.27 -8.53 -1.78
N ILE A 104 5.20 -7.90 -2.51
CA ILE A 104 6.63 -8.09 -2.24
C ILE A 104 6.97 -7.71 -0.80
N SER A 105 7.90 -8.48 -0.23
CA SER A 105 8.46 -8.15 1.08
C SER A 105 9.17 -6.81 1.03
N TYR A 106 9.44 -6.23 2.20
CA TYR A 106 10.20 -4.98 2.29
C TYR A 106 11.63 -5.11 1.76
N LEU A 107 12.31 -6.22 2.05
CA LEU A 107 13.64 -6.49 1.50
C LEU A 107 13.57 -6.68 -0.01
N GLY A 108 12.55 -7.39 -0.49
CA GLY A 108 12.27 -7.54 -1.91
C GLY A 108 12.01 -6.19 -2.58
N ALA A 109 11.23 -5.31 -1.98
CA ALA A 109 11.04 -3.95 -2.48
C ALA A 109 12.36 -3.16 -2.54
N ALA A 110 13.22 -3.26 -1.52
CA ALA A 110 14.52 -2.60 -1.50
C ALA A 110 15.44 -3.07 -2.63
N LEU A 111 15.55 -4.39 -2.81
CA LEU A 111 16.37 -5.00 -3.86
C LEU A 111 15.79 -4.72 -5.25
N ARG A 112 14.47 -4.87 -5.43
CA ARG A 112 13.79 -4.58 -6.69
C ARG A 112 14.00 -3.14 -7.11
N ARG A 113 13.89 -2.18 -6.18
CA ARG A 113 14.18 -0.76 -6.44
C ARG A 113 15.59 -0.55 -6.99
N ARG A 114 16.60 -1.23 -6.42
CA ARG A 114 18.00 -1.17 -6.91
C ARG A 114 18.13 -1.76 -8.30
N ILE A 115 17.44 -2.86 -8.60
CA ILE A 115 17.42 -3.46 -9.94
C ILE A 115 16.76 -2.52 -10.95
N ASN A 116 15.64 -1.89 -10.57
CA ASN A 116 14.90 -0.95 -11.42
C ASN A 116 15.73 0.28 -11.83
N TRP A 117 16.78 0.63 -11.08
CA TRP A 117 17.74 1.68 -11.50
C TRP A 117 18.51 1.33 -12.78
N PHE A 118 18.75 0.04 -13.00
CA PHE A 118 19.55 -0.44 -14.13
C PHE A 118 18.70 -0.92 -15.30
N LEU A 119 17.44 -1.31 -15.06
CA LEU A 119 16.58 -1.83 -16.12
C LEU A 119 15.70 -0.72 -16.72
N PRO A 120 15.46 -0.71 -18.04
CA PRO A 120 14.40 0.10 -18.63
C PRO A 120 13.05 -0.41 -18.14
N THR A 121 12.26 0.50 -17.56
CA THR A 121 10.91 0.25 -17.02
C THR A 121 9.97 1.38 -17.44
N PRO A 122 8.65 1.24 -17.25
CA PRO A 122 7.71 2.32 -17.59
C PRO A 122 7.97 3.59 -16.77
N HIS A 123 8.60 3.43 -15.60
CA HIS A 123 8.85 4.52 -14.65
C HIS A 123 10.32 4.94 -14.59
N ASN A 124 11.23 4.29 -15.33
CA ASN A 124 12.64 4.62 -15.35
C ASN A 124 13.26 4.29 -16.71
N SER A 125 13.86 5.28 -17.37
CA SER A 125 14.64 5.09 -18.59
C SER A 125 16.12 5.28 -18.27
N PRO A 126 16.85 4.20 -17.93
CA PRO A 126 18.26 4.31 -17.59
C PRO A 126 19.04 4.73 -18.85
N PRO A 127 20.05 5.59 -18.69
CA PRO A 127 20.81 6.13 -19.82
C PRO A 127 21.60 5.06 -20.60
N ILE A 128 21.92 3.92 -19.97
CA ILE A 128 22.86 2.92 -20.50
C ILE A 128 22.16 1.84 -21.36
N LEU A 129 20.84 1.61 -21.18
CA LEU A 129 20.13 0.46 -21.77
C LEU A 129 18.90 0.84 -22.61
N SER A 130 18.83 2.10 -23.06
CA SER A 130 17.72 2.61 -23.90
C SER A 130 17.53 1.88 -25.23
N GLY A 131 18.52 1.12 -25.71
CA GLY A 131 18.46 0.33 -26.94
C GLY A 131 17.98 -1.12 -26.77
N PHE A 132 17.84 -1.62 -25.54
CA PHE A 132 17.29 -2.96 -25.32
C PHE A 132 15.77 -2.86 -25.15
N ASN A 133 15.05 -3.41 -26.12
CA ASN A 133 13.60 -3.52 -26.06
C ASN A 133 13.18 -4.13 -24.72
N PHE A 134 12.17 -3.49 -24.12
CA PHE A 134 11.57 -3.80 -22.83
C PHE A 134 11.60 -5.31 -22.57
N LEU A 135 12.52 -5.76 -21.72
CA LEU A 135 12.29 -7.02 -21.02
C LEU A 135 10.94 -6.85 -20.33
N ASP A 136 10.00 -7.77 -20.56
CA ASP A 136 8.71 -7.74 -19.90
C ASP A 136 8.93 -7.90 -18.39
N THR A 137 9.15 -6.76 -17.74
CA THR A 137 9.56 -6.67 -16.33
C THR A 137 8.49 -7.23 -15.41
N SER A 138 7.24 -7.30 -15.90
CA SER A 138 6.12 -7.96 -15.24
C SER A 138 6.32 -9.48 -15.20
N ARG A 139 6.68 -10.12 -16.33
CA ARG A 139 6.96 -11.55 -16.38
C ARG A 139 8.18 -11.91 -15.54
N PHE A 140 9.25 -11.12 -15.61
CA PHE A 140 10.42 -11.33 -14.74
C PHE A 140 10.05 -11.20 -13.25
N HIS A 141 9.19 -10.24 -12.91
CA HIS A 141 8.71 -10.06 -11.54
C HIS A 141 7.92 -11.27 -11.03
N HIS A 142 6.88 -11.68 -11.77
CA HIS A 142 5.98 -12.73 -11.31
C HIS A 142 6.60 -14.12 -11.37
N ASN A 143 7.36 -14.42 -12.42
CA ASN A 143 7.85 -15.78 -12.64
C ASN A 143 9.17 -16.08 -11.92
N LEU A 144 10.01 -15.07 -11.69
CA LEU A 144 11.34 -15.28 -11.11
C LEU A 144 11.50 -14.58 -9.76
N TYR A 145 11.19 -13.29 -9.71
CA TYR A 145 11.51 -12.47 -8.55
C TYR A 145 10.68 -12.82 -7.32
N VAL A 146 9.35 -12.86 -7.43
CA VAL A 146 8.44 -13.14 -6.30
C VAL A 146 8.69 -14.55 -5.72
N PRO A 147 8.83 -15.63 -6.52
CA PRO A 147 9.16 -16.95 -5.99
C PRO A 147 10.53 -16.99 -5.30
N ALA A 148 11.54 -16.32 -5.87
CA ALA A 148 12.88 -16.25 -5.28
C ALA A 148 12.89 -15.49 -3.95
N ASP A 149 12.24 -14.32 -3.87
CA ASP A 149 12.09 -13.55 -2.64
C ASP A 149 11.46 -14.41 -1.53
N ARG A 150 10.35 -15.10 -1.86
CA ARG A 150 9.69 -16.02 -0.91
C ARG A 150 10.59 -17.17 -0.48
N LYS A 151 11.33 -17.79 -1.40
CA LYS A 151 12.22 -18.93 -1.11
C LYS A 151 13.42 -18.51 -0.26
N ILE A 152 13.92 -17.30 -0.44
CA ILE A 152 14.98 -16.73 0.39
C ILE A 152 14.42 -16.43 1.78
N LEU A 153 13.30 -15.72 1.87
CA LEU A 153 12.69 -15.35 3.15
C LEU A 153 12.24 -16.55 3.97
N SER A 154 11.73 -17.61 3.35
CA SER A 154 11.32 -18.82 4.08
C SER A 154 12.49 -19.53 4.76
N LYS A 155 13.73 -19.35 4.26
CA LYS A 155 14.94 -19.87 4.91
C LYS A 155 15.34 -19.05 6.13
N PHE A 156 15.15 -17.73 6.09
CA PHE A 156 15.54 -16.83 7.19
C PHE A 156 14.44 -16.68 8.24
N TYR A 157 13.17 -16.86 7.88
CA TYR A 157 12.03 -16.68 8.77
C TYR A 157 11.26 -17.99 8.93
N ARG A 158 11.44 -18.65 10.08
CA ARG A 158 10.71 -19.88 10.47
C ARG A 158 9.19 -19.70 10.59
N SER A 159 8.71 -18.46 10.70
CA SER A 159 7.27 -18.14 10.84
C SER A 159 6.80 -17.29 9.66
N LYS A 160 5.83 -17.81 8.90
CA LYS A 160 5.16 -17.10 7.79
C LYS A 160 4.48 -15.78 8.22
N LYS A 161 4.22 -15.59 9.53
CA LYS A 161 3.61 -14.34 10.06
C LYS A 161 4.51 -13.11 9.94
N PHE A 162 5.82 -13.27 9.76
CA PHE A 162 6.79 -12.17 9.74
C PHE A 162 6.88 -11.40 8.41
N ILE A 163 6.25 -11.89 7.34
CA ILE A 163 6.45 -11.35 5.99
C ILE A 163 5.71 -10.02 5.76
N ASN A 164 4.69 -9.70 6.57
CA ASN A 164 3.75 -8.62 6.25
C ASN A 164 3.87 -7.33 7.09
N ARG A 165 4.70 -7.26 8.13
CA ARG A 165 5.00 -6.01 8.87
C ARG A 165 6.18 -6.22 9.82
N PRO A 166 7.25 -5.40 9.80
CA PRO A 166 8.22 -5.39 10.88
C PRO A 166 7.55 -4.76 12.11
N SER A 167 6.98 -5.58 12.99
CA SER A 167 6.44 -5.13 14.28
C SER A 167 7.53 -4.65 15.26
N ARG A 168 8.81 -4.67 14.83
CA ARG A 168 9.95 -4.29 15.65
C ARG A 168 10.59 -3.00 15.10
N PRO A 169 10.73 -1.95 15.94
CA PRO A 169 11.29 -0.66 15.54
C PRO A 169 12.70 -0.78 14.96
N PHE A 170 13.47 -1.78 15.37
CA PHE A 170 14.81 -2.06 14.83
C PHE A 170 14.79 -2.44 13.34
N LEU A 171 13.87 -3.29 12.90
CA LEU A 171 13.79 -3.71 11.50
C LEU A 171 13.20 -2.61 10.62
N ALA A 172 12.25 -1.82 11.15
CA ALA A 172 11.77 -0.60 10.49
C ALA A 172 12.93 0.41 10.30
N ARG A 173 13.76 0.62 11.32
CA ARG A 173 14.98 1.46 11.22
C ARG A 173 16.00 0.91 10.23
N ALA A 174 16.28 -0.39 10.26
CA ALA A 174 17.18 -1.03 9.30
C ALA A 174 16.65 -0.93 7.87
N PHE A 175 15.34 -1.08 7.67
CA PHE A 175 14.66 -0.89 6.40
C PHE A 175 14.77 0.55 5.89
N LEU A 176 14.52 1.54 6.74
CA LEU A 176 14.64 2.96 6.40
C LEU A 176 16.08 3.35 6.04
N ALA A 177 17.06 2.79 6.76
CA ALA A 177 18.48 2.92 6.44
C ALA A 177 18.82 2.28 5.07
N LEU A 178 18.33 1.07 4.79
CA LEU A 178 18.49 0.37 3.51
C LEU A 178 17.81 1.10 2.33
N HIS A 179 16.73 1.83 2.59
CA HIS A 179 16.03 2.61 1.57
C HIS A 179 16.70 3.95 1.22
N GLY A 180 17.86 4.25 1.80
CA GLY A 180 18.64 5.43 1.44
C GLY A 180 18.32 6.65 2.29
N SER A 181 17.57 6.50 3.38
CA SER A 181 17.53 7.53 4.41
C SER A 181 18.86 7.48 5.16
N LYS A 182 19.89 8.17 4.64
CA LYS A 182 21.17 8.36 5.34
C LYS A 182 20.99 8.99 6.74
N ASN A 183 19.81 9.52 7.04
CA ASN A 183 19.41 10.03 8.34
C ASN A 183 18.19 9.24 8.84
N ALA A 184 18.34 8.38 9.85
CA ALA A 184 17.20 7.74 10.52
C ALA A 184 16.17 8.78 11.01
N ASN A 185 16.66 9.94 11.47
CA ASN A 185 15.84 11.11 11.85
C ASN A 185 14.87 11.56 10.75
N ARG A 186 15.22 11.33 9.47
CA ARG A 186 14.44 11.79 8.32
C ARG A 186 13.29 10.86 7.96
N ALA A 187 13.40 9.58 8.32
CA ALA A 187 12.29 8.65 8.14
C ALA A 187 11.15 8.93 9.12
N ASP A 188 11.50 9.29 10.36
CA ASP A 188 10.55 9.77 11.35
C ASP A 188 9.85 11.04 10.83
N THR A 189 10.60 11.95 10.17
CA THR A 189 10.01 13.13 9.51
C THR A 189 8.97 12.78 8.45
N ILE A 190 9.20 11.77 7.59
CA ILE A 190 8.19 11.39 6.57
C ILE A 190 6.93 10.82 7.22
N ALA A 191 7.08 10.01 8.26
CA ALA A 191 5.93 9.48 8.99
C ALA A 191 5.16 10.59 9.71
N ASP A 192 5.86 11.57 10.28
CA ASP A 192 5.27 12.76 10.91
C ASP A 192 4.54 13.64 9.90
N ASP A 193 5.15 13.90 8.74
CA ASP A 193 4.54 14.64 7.64
C ASP A 193 3.25 13.96 7.16
N ILE A 194 3.28 12.63 6.97
CA ILE A 194 2.10 11.84 6.59
C ILE A 194 1.02 11.95 7.67
N ARG A 195 1.38 11.77 8.94
CA ARG A 195 0.42 11.87 10.06
C ARG A 195 -0.22 13.25 10.10
N ALA A 196 0.58 14.31 10.05
CA ALA A 196 0.10 15.69 10.05
C ALA A 196 -0.79 16.00 8.84
N ALA A 197 -0.42 15.50 7.65
CA ALA A 197 -1.17 15.74 6.41
C ALA A 197 -2.59 15.13 6.40
N TYR A 198 -2.81 14.05 7.16
CA TYR A 198 -4.09 13.35 7.23
C TYR A 198 -4.85 13.49 8.55
N ALA A 199 -4.26 14.03 9.62
CA ALA A 199 -4.91 14.13 10.94
C ALA A 199 -6.32 14.72 10.86
N GLU A 200 -6.44 15.92 10.27
CA GLU A 200 -7.73 16.59 10.07
C GLU A 200 -8.72 15.73 9.23
N SER A 201 -8.23 15.15 8.13
CA SER A 201 -9.05 14.31 7.26
C SER A 201 -9.54 13.05 7.99
N ASN A 202 -8.70 12.44 8.81
CA ASN A 202 -9.04 11.24 9.56
C ASN A 202 -10.03 11.57 10.68
N ARG A 203 -9.88 12.70 11.37
CA ARG A 203 -10.86 13.16 12.36
C ARG A 203 -12.24 13.34 11.73
N GLN A 204 -12.31 14.06 10.61
CA GLN A 204 -13.56 14.23 9.86
C GLN A 204 -14.10 12.90 9.35
N THR A 205 -13.23 11.99 8.91
CA THR A 205 -13.66 10.65 8.48
C THR A 205 -14.25 9.87 9.66
N SER A 206 -13.61 9.90 10.83
CA SER A 206 -14.11 9.27 12.05
C SER A 206 -15.47 9.79 12.47
N GLU A 207 -15.65 11.10 12.46
CA GLU A 207 -16.94 11.75 12.73
C GLU A 207 -18.01 11.30 11.73
N LEU A 208 -17.69 11.28 10.43
CA LEU A 208 -18.62 10.92 9.36
C LEU A 208 -19.09 9.46 9.42
N ILE A 209 -18.23 8.53 9.82
CA ILE A 209 -18.55 7.10 9.78
C ILE A 209 -18.87 6.52 11.16
N GLY A 210 -18.79 7.33 12.22
CA GLY A 210 -19.03 6.90 13.60
C GLY A 210 -18.00 5.89 14.12
N ILE A 211 -16.80 5.83 13.54
CA ILE A 211 -15.72 4.91 13.93
C ILE A 211 -14.50 5.71 14.39
N ASP A 212 -14.03 5.46 15.61
CA ASP A 212 -12.79 6.03 16.11
C ASP A 212 -11.57 5.41 15.41
N LEU A 213 -11.01 6.14 14.43
CA LEU A 213 -9.86 5.69 13.65
C LEU A 213 -8.56 5.71 14.48
N SER A 214 -8.52 6.44 15.61
CA SER A 214 -7.36 6.45 16.49
C SER A 214 -7.12 5.09 17.14
N SER A 215 -8.19 4.30 17.35
CA SER A 215 -8.12 2.91 17.83
C SER A 215 -7.31 1.98 16.92
N TYR A 216 -7.23 2.31 15.62
CA TYR A 216 -6.41 1.61 14.63
C TYR A 216 -5.01 2.22 14.45
N GLY A 217 -4.67 3.27 15.19
CA GLY A 217 -3.40 3.98 15.13
C GLY A 217 -3.31 5.06 14.04
N TYR A 218 -4.45 5.49 13.48
CA TYR A 218 -4.49 6.68 12.63
C TYR A 218 -4.37 7.96 13.47
N ALA A 219 -3.65 8.96 12.97
CA ALA A 219 -3.66 10.28 13.60
C ALA A 219 -5.02 10.95 13.35
N THR A 220 -5.61 11.56 14.37
CA THR A 220 -6.91 12.27 14.38
C THR A 220 -6.75 13.58 15.13
#